data_AF-A0A843IC40-F1
#
_entry.id   AF-A0A843IC40-F1
#
_cell.length_a   1.000
_cell.length_b   1.000
_cell.length_c   1.000
_cell.angle_alpha   90.00
_cell.angle_beta   90.00
_cell.angle_gamma   90.00
#
_symmetry.space_group_name_H-M   'P 1'
#
loop_
_entity.id
_entity.type
_entity.pdbx_description
1 polymer ?
#
loop_
_entity_poly.entity_id
_entity_poly.type
_entity_poly.pdbx_seq_one_letter_code
_entity_poly.pdbx_strand_id
1 'polypeptide(L)'
;MPKNKTKKEKDKPASKETPKKLILCELVEAYPEENWVILGALHSAGLLEQYKQELEIYGYETITPSITADELDKIIKTFLGE
;
A
#
# COMPACT_ATOMS: atom_id res chain seq x y z
N MET A 1 -43.85 33.87 7.77
CA MET A 1 -43.70 32.41 8.00
C MET A 1 -44.63 31.71 7.02
N PRO A 2 -44.18 30.72 6.23
CA PRO A 2 -43.71 29.43 6.74
C PRO A 2 -42.23 29.12 6.41
N LYS A 3 -41.71 28.14 7.16
CA LYS A 3 -40.31 27.73 7.27
C LYS A 3 -39.98 26.67 6.22
N ASN A 4 -39.11 26.96 5.26
CA ASN A 4 -38.49 25.91 4.45
C ASN A 4 -37.24 25.37 5.17
N LYS A 5 -37.46 24.34 5.98
CA LYS A 5 -36.43 23.40 6.41
C LYS A 5 -36.16 22.45 5.25
N THR A 6 -35.21 22.78 4.38
CA THR A 6 -34.66 21.78 3.47
C THR A 6 -33.59 20.99 4.22
N LYS A 7 -33.86 19.69 4.29
CA LYS A 7 -33.17 18.65 5.05
C LYS A 7 -31.68 18.64 4.76
N LYS A 8 -30.88 18.44 5.81
CA LYS A 8 -29.54 17.84 5.75
C LYS A 8 -29.65 16.57 4.91
N GLU A 9 -29.11 16.63 3.70
CA GLU A 9 -28.89 15.43 2.91
C GLU A 9 -27.71 14.69 3.53
N LYS A 10 -27.95 13.41 3.71
CA LYS A 10 -27.21 12.47 4.54
C LYS A 10 -25.83 12.23 3.94
N ASP A 11 -24.84 12.09 4.82
CA ASP A 11 -23.73 11.15 4.72
C ASP A 11 -23.79 10.28 3.45
N LYS A 12 -23.01 10.66 2.43
CA LYS A 12 -22.49 9.66 1.52
C LYS A 12 -21.58 8.79 2.38
N PRO A 13 -21.79 7.46 2.50
CA PRO A 13 -20.71 6.63 2.97
C PRO A 13 -19.55 6.90 2.02
N ALA A 14 -18.43 7.40 2.56
CA ALA A 14 -17.18 7.43 1.84
C ALA A 14 -17.06 6.04 1.21
N SER A 15 -17.10 5.98 -0.12
CA SER A 15 -16.90 4.75 -0.86
C SER A 15 -15.60 4.21 -0.31
N LYS A 16 -15.66 3.11 0.44
CA LYS A 16 -14.47 2.42 0.92
C LYS A 16 -13.86 1.82 -0.35
N GLU A 17 -13.16 2.64 -1.12
CA GLU A 17 -12.33 2.17 -2.20
C GLU A 17 -11.41 1.15 -1.58
N THR A 18 -11.60 -0.11 -1.96
CA THR A 18 -10.71 -1.18 -1.53
C THR A 18 -9.30 -0.78 -1.95
N PRO A 19 -8.32 -0.78 -1.04
CA PRO A 19 -6.98 -0.33 -1.35
C PRO A 19 -6.44 -1.13 -2.54
N LYS A 20 -6.00 -0.42 -3.57
CA LYS A 20 -5.53 -1.03 -4.81
C LYS A 20 -4.24 -1.79 -4.49
N LYS A 21 -4.25 -3.10 -4.74
CA LYS A 21 -3.01 -3.89 -4.70
C LYS A 21 -2.09 -3.46 -5.85
N LEU A 22 -0.80 -3.38 -5.55
CA LEU A 22 0.28 -2.98 -6.42
C LEU A 22 1.37 -4.06 -6.38
N ILE A 23 2.28 -3.98 -7.35
CA ILE A 23 3.46 -4.85 -7.41
C ILE A 23 4.43 -4.37 -6.32
N LEU A 24 4.99 -5.29 -5.52
CA LEU A 24 5.82 -4.96 -4.38
C LEU A 24 7.13 -4.30 -4.84
N CYS A 25 7.76 -4.80 -5.92
CA CYS A 25 9.01 -4.19 -6.40
C CYS A 25 8.82 -2.74 -6.91
N GLU A 26 7.71 -2.44 -7.59
CA GLU A 26 7.36 -1.06 -8.00
C GLU A 26 7.15 -0.14 -6.79
N LEU A 27 6.47 -0.63 -5.77
CA LEU A 27 6.23 0.12 -4.54
C LEU A 27 7.51 0.41 -3.77
N VAL A 28 8.44 -0.55 -3.72
CA VAL A 28 9.75 -0.38 -3.08
C VAL A 28 10.59 0.66 -3.81
N GLU A 29 10.61 0.64 -5.16
CA GLU A 29 11.34 1.63 -5.97
C GLU A 29 10.83 3.06 -5.75
N ALA A 30 9.53 3.22 -5.53
CA ALA A 30 8.90 4.52 -5.30
C ALA A 30 8.93 4.98 -3.82
N TYR A 31 9.42 4.15 -2.89
CA TYR A 31 9.36 4.45 -1.46
C TYR A 31 10.51 5.39 -1.05
N PRO A 32 10.26 6.40 -0.18
CA PRO A 32 11.27 7.43 0.14
C PRO A 32 12.42 6.96 1.03
N GLU A 33 12.27 5.83 1.73
CA GLU A 33 13.30 5.30 2.62
C GLU A 33 14.45 4.62 1.86
N GLU A 34 15.60 4.54 2.52
CA GLU A 34 16.76 3.87 1.96
C GLU A 34 16.49 2.38 1.69
N ASN A 35 17.00 1.86 0.57
CA ASN A 35 16.74 0.48 0.15
C ASN A 35 17.11 -0.57 1.21
N TRP A 36 18.18 -0.35 1.99
CA TRP A 36 18.57 -1.29 3.05
C TRP A 36 17.56 -1.31 4.23
N VAL A 37 16.88 -0.19 4.51
CA VAL A 37 15.79 -0.12 5.51
C VAL A 37 14.60 -0.92 5.00
N ILE A 38 14.22 -0.70 3.74
CA ILE A 38 13.09 -1.39 3.12
C ILE A 38 13.35 -2.90 3.08
N LEU A 39 14.54 -3.33 2.67
CA LEU A 39 14.93 -4.76 2.68
C LEU A 39 14.89 -5.37 4.08
N GLY A 40 15.32 -4.64 5.11
CA GLY A 40 15.24 -5.07 6.50
C GLY A 40 13.79 -5.24 6.98
N ALA A 41 12.91 -4.31 6.61
CA ALA A 41 11.49 -4.36 6.91
C ALA A 41 10.79 -5.53 6.20
N LEU A 42 11.06 -5.72 4.90
CA LEU A 42 10.52 -6.83 4.12
C LEU A 42 11.00 -8.19 4.63
N HIS A 43 12.26 -8.29 5.06
CA HIS A 43 12.78 -9.51 5.71
C HIS A 43 12.03 -9.82 7.00
N SER A 44 11.84 -8.81 7.85
CA SER A 44 11.12 -8.94 9.13
C SER A 44 9.64 -9.32 8.92
N ALA A 45 9.03 -8.86 7.82
CA ALA A 45 7.66 -9.16 7.44
C ALA A 45 7.49 -10.47 6.62
N GLY A 46 8.58 -11.18 6.29
CA GLY A 46 8.53 -12.41 5.49
C GLY A 46 8.22 -12.19 4.00
N LEU A 47 8.37 -10.96 3.50
CA LEU A 47 8.09 -10.59 2.10
C LEU A 47 9.36 -10.48 1.23
N LEU A 48 10.54 -10.64 1.82
CA LEU A 48 11.80 -10.48 1.08
C LEU A 48 11.93 -11.44 -0.10
N GLU A 49 11.50 -12.69 0.07
CA GLU A 49 11.59 -13.70 -1.00
C GLU A 49 10.65 -13.36 -2.16
N GLN A 50 9.44 -12.89 -1.85
CA GLN A 50 8.50 -12.40 -2.85
C GLN A 50 9.07 -11.18 -3.59
N TYR A 51 9.64 -10.21 -2.88
CA TYR A 51 10.28 -9.05 -3.51
C TYR A 51 11.39 -9.44 -4.48
N LYS A 52 12.25 -10.41 -4.11
CA LYS A 52 13.31 -10.92 -4.99
C LYS A 52 12.74 -11.62 -6.22
N GLN A 53 11.75 -12.48 -6.04
CA GLN A 53 11.09 -13.16 -7.14
C GLN A 53 10.44 -12.16 -8.10
N GLU A 54 9.73 -11.16 -7.56
CA GLU A 54 9.12 -10.09 -8.35
C GLU A 54 10.18 -9.30 -9.13
N LEU A 55 11.33 -8.97 -8.53
CA LEU A 55 12.45 -8.32 -9.23
C LEU A 55 13.04 -9.18 -10.36
N GLU A 56 13.17 -10.49 -10.17
CA GLU A 56 13.74 -11.39 -11.18
C GLU A 56 12.88 -11.47 -12.45
N ILE A 57 11.55 -11.39 -12.28
CA ILE A 57 10.59 -11.48 -13.39
C ILE A 57 10.07 -10.12 -13.87
N TYR A 58 10.43 -9.02 -13.18
CA TYR A 58 10.01 -7.67 -13.52
C TYR A 58 10.47 -7.28 -14.93
N GLY A 59 9.51 -6.90 -15.79
CA GLY A 59 9.75 -6.59 -17.19
C GLY A 59 9.81 -7.80 -18.15
N TYR A 60 9.80 -9.03 -17.61
CA TYR A 60 9.76 -10.26 -18.40
C TYR A 60 8.37 -10.91 -18.39
N GLU A 61 7.68 -10.87 -17.24
CA GLU A 61 6.36 -11.49 -17.07
C GLU A 61 5.36 -10.53 -16.41
N THR A 62 4.07 -10.86 -16.52
CA THR A 62 3.02 -10.13 -15.79
C THR A 62 3.05 -10.54 -14.33
N ILE A 63 3.41 -9.61 -13.45
CA ILE A 63 3.40 -9.82 -11.99
C ILE A 63 2.01 -9.54 -11.44
N THR A 64 1.53 -10.44 -10.59
CA THR A 64 0.27 -10.23 -9.88
C THR A 64 0.49 -9.28 -8.71
N PRO A 65 -0.25 -8.15 -8.63
CA PRO A 65 -0.18 -7.25 -7.50
C PRO A 65 -0.44 -7.96 -6.16
N SER A 66 0.48 -7.83 -5.22
CA SER A 66 0.56 -8.67 -4.02
C SER A 66 0.23 -7.91 -2.73
N ILE A 67 0.50 -6.60 -2.71
CA ILE A 67 0.43 -5.76 -1.51
C ILE A 67 -0.15 -4.37 -1.81
N THR A 68 -0.68 -3.67 -0.82
CA THR A 68 -1.11 -2.27 -0.94
C THR A 68 -0.04 -1.31 -0.40
N ALA A 69 -0.10 -0.04 -0.81
CA ALA A 69 0.83 0.99 -0.31
C ALA A 69 0.77 1.15 1.22
N ASP A 70 -0.44 1.05 1.81
CA ASP A 70 -0.67 1.15 3.25
C ASP A 70 -0.07 -0.04 4.03
N GLU A 71 -0.12 -1.25 3.45
CA GLU A 71 0.53 -2.43 4.03
C GLU A 71 2.06 -2.28 4.02
N LEU A 72 2.65 -1.81 2.91
CA LEU A 72 4.09 -1.56 2.83
C LEU A 72 4.53 -0.48 3.84
N ASP A 73 3.80 0.63 3.91
CA ASP A 73 4.06 1.72 4.85
C ASP A 73 4.02 1.23 6.31
N LYS A 74 3.00 0.43 6.67
CA LYS A 74 2.92 -0.20 8.00
C LYS A 74 4.10 -1.10 8.29
N ILE A 75 4.53 -1.92 7.34
CA ILE A 75 5.68 -2.82 7.50
C ILE A 75 6.95 -2.02 7.79
N ILE A 76 7.19 -0.96 7.02
CA ILE A 76 8.39 -0.13 7.16
C ILE A 76 8.36 0.65 8.47
N LYS A 77 7.24 1.29 8.82
CA LYS A 77 7.08 2.00 10.11
C LYS A 77 7.23 1.07 11.31
N THR A 78 6.64 -0.12 11.25
CA THR A 78 6.79 -1.13 12.32
C THR A 78 8.25 -1.52 12.51
N PHE A 79 9.02 -1.64 11.41
CA PHE A 79 10.44 -1.92 11.47
C PHE A 79 11.26 -0.76 12.05
N LEU A 80 10.87 0.49 11.76
CA LEU A 80 11.48 1.70 12.32
C LEU A 80 11.06 1.99 13.77
N GLY A 81 9.98 1.38 14.24
CA GLY A 81 9.42 1.59 15.58
C GLY A 81 8.52 2.83 15.70
N GLU A 82 7.90 3.25 14.59
CA GLU A 82 6.96 4.39 14.52
C GLU A 82 5.49 4.00 14.71
#